data_AF-A0A916B2E8-F1
#
_entry.id   AF-A0A916B2E8-F1
#
_cell.length_a   1.000
_cell.length_b   1.000
_cell.length_c   1.000
_cell.angle_alpha   90.00
_cell.angle_beta   90.00
_cell.angle_gamma   90.00
#
_symmetry.space_group_name_H-M   'P 1'
#
loop_
_entity.id
_entity.type
_entity.pdbx_description
1 polymer ?
#
loop_
_entity_poly.entity_id
_entity_poly.type
_entity_poly.pdbx_seq_one_letter_code
_entity_poly.pdbx_strand_id
1 'polypeptide(L)'
;MATISPQAGSRYSQSNFGRRVRIMLAVVAVLFLSSSVVPHAMAAGKNWKGKWLKAKDDYEELAERKKPSRTGIFGIRLGSGITKALKNLDKAYDSVGGSEPDKAIRRYKAKLDVFTQKKDRYIGELNDEIRSETDKKLKRLLKSLKLTLESIGDAAESEYDDMVSFMARGERAFRQQDKKVDAAYKAARAFYKKVKGSKSVDHFNSEVAEVSSNLISALQAFNRSKVADDYSEWIDSNIDDFKPYARWRQRDYATDDTIRKIVKDYGNALKELKKNRDTIREQMLD
;
A
#
# COMPACT_ATOMS: atom_id res chain seq x y z
N MET A 1 49.97 26.54 35.68
CA MET A 1 50.07 26.33 34.22
C MET A 1 49.76 24.88 33.93
N ALA A 2 48.61 24.60 33.34
CA ALA A 2 48.20 23.24 32.96
C ALA A 2 48.04 23.21 31.43
N THR A 3 48.85 22.37 30.79
CA THR A 3 48.83 22.06 29.36
C THR A 3 47.71 21.05 29.09
N ILE A 4 46.76 21.42 28.23
CA ILE A 4 45.71 20.53 27.72
C ILE A 4 46.11 20.08 26.32
N SER A 5 46.39 18.78 26.16
CA SER A 5 46.51 18.11 24.86
C SER A 5 45.11 17.97 24.21
N PRO A 6 44.95 18.22 22.90
CA PRO A 6 43.77 17.83 22.16
C PRO A 6 44.06 16.58 21.33
N GLN A 7 43.61 15.40 21.77
CA GLN A 7 43.42 14.26 20.87
C GLN A 7 42.23 13.41 21.28
N ALA A 8 41.13 13.60 20.55
CA ALA A 8 40.15 12.54 20.27
C ALA A 8 39.40 12.95 18.99
N GLY A 9 40.05 12.75 17.85
CA GLY A 9 39.41 12.88 16.55
C GLY A 9 38.32 11.81 16.42
N SER A 10 37.06 12.24 16.41
CA SER A 10 35.93 11.37 16.15
C SER A 10 36.00 10.86 14.70
N ARG A 11 36.45 9.63 14.52
CA ARG A 11 36.14 8.83 13.33
C ARG A 11 34.67 8.46 13.38
N TYR A 12 33.78 9.38 12.97
CA TYR A 12 32.44 9.00 12.55
C TYR A 12 32.55 8.35 11.17
N SER A 13 32.70 7.04 11.19
CA SER A 13 32.74 6.16 10.02
C SER A 13 31.49 6.34 9.16
N GLN A 14 31.68 6.69 7.89
CA GLN A 14 30.67 6.64 6.82
C GLN A 14 30.09 5.23 6.55
N SER A 15 30.49 4.20 7.31
CA SER A 15 30.06 2.81 7.09
C SER A 15 28.64 2.46 7.58
N ASN A 16 27.96 3.34 8.33
CA ASN A 16 26.62 3.05 8.86
C ASN A 16 25.47 3.47 7.93
N PHE A 17 25.72 4.32 6.94
CA PHE A 17 24.67 4.74 6.00
C PHE A 17 24.32 3.60 5.02
N GLY A 18 25.33 2.89 4.50
CA GLY A 18 25.14 1.77 3.57
C GLY A 18 24.54 0.50 4.21
N ARG A 19 24.78 0.27 5.51
CA ARG A 19 24.16 -0.86 6.26
C ARG A 19 22.71 -0.59 6.64
N ARG A 20 22.35 0.66 6.96
CA ARG A 20 20.96 1.07 7.25
C ARG A 20 20.04 0.96 6.03
N VAL A 21 20.55 1.27 4.82
CA VAL A 21 19.80 1.10 3.57
C VAL A 21 19.52 -0.38 3.23
N ARG A 22 20.40 -1.32 3.61
CA ARG A 22 20.19 -2.76 3.39
C ARG A 22 19.33 -3.44 4.46
N ILE A 23 19.30 -2.91 5.69
CA ILE A 23 18.41 -3.40 6.74
C ILE A 23 16.98 -2.84 6.53
N MET A 24 16.83 -1.62 5.99
CA MET A 24 15.51 -1.11 5.56
C MET A 24 14.85 -1.97 4.48
N LEU A 25 15.61 -2.66 3.62
CA LEU A 25 15.06 -3.60 2.62
C LEU A 25 14.62 -4.95 3.19
N ALA A 26 15.01 -5.29 4.43
CA ALA A 26 14.62 -6.54 5.09
C ALA A 26 13.50 -6.38 6.12
N VAL A 27 13.22 -5.15 6.58
CA VAL A 27 12.14 -4.85 7.53
C VAL A 27 10.78 -4.63 6.84
N VAL A 28 10.77 -4.36 5.53
CA VAL A 28 9.57 -4.27 4.66
C VAL A 28 8.75 -5.58 4.60
N ALA A 29 9.33 -6.72 4.99
CA ALA A 29 8.63 -8.01 4.99
C ALA A 29 7.95 -8.40 6.32
N VAL A 30 8.15 -7.65 7.42
CA VAL A 30 7.72 -8.09 8.77
C VAL A 30 6.67 -7.19 9.43
N LEU A 31 6.41 -5.98 8.92
CA LEU A 31 5.51 -5.02 9.58
C LEU A 31 4.12 -4.82 8.94
N PHE A 32 3.73 -5.64 7.95
CA PHE A 32 2.36 -5.69 7.45
C PHE A 32 1.37 -6.49 8.34
N LEU A 33 1.81 -6.97 9.52
CA LEU A 33 1.00 -7.83 10.40
C LEU A 33 0.59 -7.21 11.75
N SER A 34 0.86 -5.92 12.00
CA SER A 34 0.57 -5.35 13.33
C SER A 34 0.02 -3.92 13.31
N SER A 35 -1.11 -3.67 12.63
CA SER A 35 -1.94 -2.49 12.91
C SER A 35 -3.37 -2.68 12.37
N SER A 36 -4.18 -3.38 13.17
CA SER A 36 -5.64 -3.50 13.10
C SER A 36 -6.34 -2.22 12.60
N VAL A 37 -6.66 -2.17 11.29
CA VAL A 37 -8.02 -2.12 10.68
C VAL A 37 -7.83 -2.47 9.18
N VAL A 38 -7.16 -3.58 8.89
CA VAL A 38 -7.57 -4.39 7.73
C VAL A 38 -8.81 -5.10 8.27
N PRO A 39 -9.99 -5.01 7.64
CA PRO A 39 -11.07 -5.92 8.04
C PRO A 39 -10.46 -7.32 8.06
N HIS A 40 -10.67 -8.04 9.17
CA HIS A 40 -10.22 -9.41 9.44
C HIS A 40 -10.72 -10.45 8.40
N ALA A 41 -10.96 -10.05 7.15
CA ALA A 41 -11.51 -10.84 6.06
C ALA A 41 -10.50 -11.07 4.90
N MET A 42 -9.29 -10.51 4.93
CA MET A 42 -8.27 -10.78 3.88
C MET A 42 -7.20 -11.82 4.27
N ALA A 43 -7.23 -12.38 5.48
CA ALA A 43 -6.22 -13.34 5.97
C ALA A 43 -6.56 -14.83 5.72
N ALA A 44 -7.75 -15.14 5.19
CA ALA A 44 -8.04 -16.47 4.67
C ALA A 44 -7.97 -16.40 3.14
N GLY A 45 -6.94 -17.03 2.55
CA GLY A 45 -6.86 -17.17 1.10
C GLY A 45 -8.19 -17.69 0.55
N LYS A 46 -8.74 -17.02 -0.45
CA LYS A 46 -10.01 -17.43 -1.05
C LYS A 46 -9.76 -18.79 -1.70
N ASN A 47 -10.37 -19.85 -1.18
CA ASN A 47 -10.20 -21.20 -1.71
C ASN A 47 -11.18 -21.45 -2.87
N TRP A 48 -11.15 -20.62 -3.91
CA TRP A 48 -12.06 -20.78 -5.06
C TRP A 48 -11.79 -22.08 -5.80
N LYS A 49 -10.50 -22.46 -5.95
CA LYS A 49 -10.14 -23.77 -6.49
C LYS A 49 -10.76 -24.91 -5.68
N GLY A 50 -10.72 -24.86 -4.35
CA GLY A 50 -11.30 -25.89 -3.49
C GLY A 50 -12.82 -25.98 -3.62
N LYS A 51 -13.51 -24.83 -3.67
CA LYS A 51 -14.97 -24.80 -3.95
C LYS A 51 -15.32 -25.47 -5.28
N TRP A 52 -14.54 -25.17 -6.33
CA TRP A 52 -14.71 -25.80 -7.64
C TRP A 52 -14.43 -27.31 -7.62
N LEU A 53 -13.35 -27.73 -6.95
CA LEU A 53 -13.01 -29.15 -6.84
C LEU A 53 -14.11 -29.92 -6.11
N LYS A 54 -14.63 -29.38 -5.00
CA LYS A 54 -15.74 -29.98 -4.26
C LYS A 54 -16.97 -30.13 -5.15
N ALA A 55 -17.42 -29.06 -5.82
CA ALA A 55 -18.59 -29.13 -6.69
C ALA A 55 -18.41 -30.09 -7.87
N LYS A 56 -17.19 -30.20 -8.41
CA LYS A 56 -16.86 -31.21 -9.40
C LYS A 56 -16.99 -32.62 -8.82
N ASP A 57 -16.42 -32.87 -7.65
CA ASP A 57 -16.39 -34.20 -7.05
C ASP A 57 -17.80 -34.64 -6.64
N ASP A 58 -18.58 -33.74 -6.03
CA ASP A 58 -20.01 -33.94 -5.72
C ASP A 58 -20.81 -34.28 -6.99
N TYR A 59 -20.53 -33.60 -8.12
CA TYR A 59 -21.15 -33.95 -9.40
C TYR A 59 -20.74 -35.35 -9.87
N GLU A 60 -19.44 -35.67 -9.88
CA GLU A 60 -18.94 -36.94 -10.41
C GLU A 60 -19.45 -38.14 -9.59
N GLU A 61 -19.60 -37.96 -8.29
CA GLU A 61 -20.18 -38.94 -7.37
C GLU A 61 -21.69 -39.12 -7.63
N LEU A 62 -22.46 -38.03 -7.60
CA LEU A 62 -23.93 -38.10 -7.70
C LEU A 62 -24.46 -38.45 -9.09
N ALA A 63 -23.69 -38.10 -10.13
CA ALA A 63 -24.02 -38.36 -11.53
C ALA A 63 -23.41 -39.68 -12.04
N GLU A 64 -22.54 -40.32 -11.26
CA GLU A 64 -21.78 -41.52 -11.63
C GLU A 64 -21.03 -41.37 -12.99
N ARG A 65 -20.68 -40.14 -13.35
CA ARG A 65 -20.03 -39.80 -14.62
C ARG A 65 -19.07 -38.65 -14.46
N LYS A 66 -18.02 -38.63 -15.30
CA LYS A 66 -17.09 -37.49 -15.34
C LYS A 66 -17.82 -36.21 -15.77
N LYS A 67 -17.34 -35.07 -15.26
CA LYS A 67 -17.85 -33.77 -15.68
C LYS A 67 -17.72 -33.61 -17.22
N PRO A 68 -18.59 -32.80 -17.85
CA PRO A 68 -18.48 -32.51 -19.27
C PRO A 68 -17.09 -32.00 -19.63
N SER A 69 -16.60 -32.40 -20.79
CA SER A 69 -15.34 -31.91 -21.35
C SER A 69 -15.41 -32.01 -22.85
N ARG A 70 -15.01 -30.96 -23.57
CA ARG A 70 -14.86 -31.05 -25.02
C ARG A 70 -13.87 -32.14 -25.41
N THR A 71 -14.26 -32.89 -26.44
CA THR A 71 -13.36 -33.77 -27.17
C THR A 71 -12.58 -32.93 -28.20
N GLY A 72 -11.27 -33.02 -28.18
CA GLY A 72 -10.38 -32.41 -29.17
C GLY A 72 -10.34 -33.20 -30.47
N ILE A 73 -9.56 -32.71 -31.43
CA ILE A 73 -9.21 -33.43 -32.65
C ILE A 73 -8.52 -34.75 -32.21
N PHE A 74 -8.91 -35.88 -32.81
CA PHE A 74 -8.50 -37.25 -32.43
C PHE A 74 -9.08 -37.82 -31.12
N GLY A 75 -10.21 -37.31 -30.63
CA GLY A 75 -10.93 -37.95 -29.51
C GLY A 75 -10.32 -37.71 -28.12
N ILE A 76 -9.28 -36.88 -28.01
CA ILE A 76 -8.61 -36.56 -26.74
C ILE A 76 -9.47 -35.56 -25.94
N ARG A 77 -9.85 -35.89 -24.69
CA ARG A 77 -10.57 -34.95 -23.81
C ARG A 77 -9.70 -33.73 -23.49
N LEU A 78 -10.16 -32.55 -23.89
CA LEU A 78 -9.54 -31.28 -23.54
C LEU A 78 -10.01 -30.87 -22.14
N GLY A 79 -9.06 -30.71 -21.22
CA GLY A 79 -9.37 -30.20 -19.89
C GLY A 79 -9.93 -28.77 -19.97
N SER A 80 -10.99 -28.47 -19.21
CA SER A 80 -11.62 -27.14 -19.20
C SER A 80 -10.71 -25.99 -18.76
N GLY A 81 -9.55 -26.29 -18.17
CA GLY A 81 -8.57 -25.29 -17.71
C GLY A 81 -8.97 -24.53 -16.44
N ILE A 82 -10.22 -24.68 -15.96
CA ILE A 82 -10.77 -23.98 -14.79
C ILE A 82 -9.90 -24.16 -13.55
N THR A 83 -9.53 -25.39 -13.19
CA THR A 83 -8.74 -25.67 -11.99
C THR A 83 -7.37 -24.96 -12.01
N LYS A 84 -6.73 -24.86 -13.18
CA LYS A 84 -5.45 -24.16 -13.34
C LYS A 84 -5.65 -22.64 -13.26
N ALA A 85 -6.72 -22.11 -13.85
CA ALA A 85 -7.07 -20.70 -13.79
C ALA A 85 -7.36 -20.27 -12.34
N LEU A 86 -8.20 -21.01 -11.62
CA LEU A 86 -8.52 -20.76 -10.21
C LEU A 86 -7.28 -20.85 -9.31
N LYS A 87 -6.42 -21.86 -9.50
CA LYS A 87 -5.14 -21.93 -8.77
C LYS A 87 -4.29 -20.67 -8.95
N ASN A 88 -4.25 -20.13 -10.17
CA ASN A 88 -3.48 -18.92 -10.46
C ASN A 88 -4.16 -17.67 -9.89
N LEU A 89 -5.49 -17.65 -9.84
CA LEU A 89 -6.29 -16.58 -9.26
C LEU A 89 -6.14 -16.55 -7.73
N ASP A 90 -6.27 -17.69 -7.05
CA ASP A 90 -6.01 -17.85 -5.61
C ASP A 90 -4.59 -17.33 -5.26
N LYS A 91 -3.57 -17.78 -6.01
CA LYS A 91 -2.18 -17.31 -5.83
C LYS A 91 -2.01 -15.81 -6.04
N ALA A 92 -2.72 -15.24 -7.01
CA ALA A 92 -2.64 -13.81 -7.27
C ALA A 92 -3.31 -13.01 -6.14
N TYR A 93 -4.42 -13.51 -5.59
CA TYR A 93 -5.10 -12.93 -4.43
C TYR A 93 -4.19 -12.94 -3.20
N ASP A 94 -3.55 -14.07 -2.91
CA ASP A 94 -2.61 -14.20 -1.78
C ASP A 94 -1.42 -13.23 -1.90
N SER A 95 -1.13 -12.74 -3.11
CA SER A 95 -0.05 -11.76 -3.35
C SER A 95 -0.49 -10.30 -3.16
N VAL A 96 -1.78 -10.00 -2.98
CA VAL A 96 -2.31 -8.63 -2.87
C VAL A 96 -1.90 -7.95 -1.55
N GLY A 97 -1.54 -8.72 -0.52
CA GLY A 97 -1.00 -8.19 0.74
C GLY A 97 0.51 -7.89 0.73
N GLY A 98 1.18 -7.95 -0.42
CA GLY A 98 2.63 -7.72 -0.54
C GLY A 98 3.04 -6.25 -0.73
N SER A 99 4.34 -5.99 -0.85
CA SER A 99 4.97 -4.66 -0.93
C SER A 99 4.61 -3.81 -2.17
N GLU A 100 3.84 -4.35 -3.12
CA GLU A 100 3.47 -3.66 -4.37
C GLU A 100 1.97 -3.89 -4.69
N PRO A 101 1.05 -3.30 -3.92
CA PRO A 101 -0.39 -3.58 -4.01
C PRO A 101 -0.95 -3.30 -5.41
N ASP A 102 -0.53 -2.23 -6.08
CA ASP A 102 -0.98 -1.92 -7.45
C ASP A 102 -0.57 -2.98 -8.48
N LYS A 103 0.68 -3.45 -8.41
CA LYS A 103 1.14 -4.51 -9.31
C LYS A 103 0.44 -5.83 -8.99
N ALA A 104 0.16 -6.09 -7.71
CA ALA A 104 -0.58 -7.27 -7.30
C ALA A 104 -2.04 -7.23 -7.78
N ILE A 105 -2.73 -6.09 -7.67
CA ILE A 105 -4.11 -5.90 -8.17
C ILE A 105 -4.14 -6.05 -9.70
N ARG A 106 -3.17 -5.49 -10.44
CA ARG A 106 -3.07 -5.71 -11.90
C ARG A 106 -2.84 -7.17 -12.26
N ARG A 107 -1.98 -7.87 -11.50
CA ARG A 107 -1.76 -9.32 -11.68
C ARG A 107 -3.03 -10.11 -11.38
N TYR A 108 -3.75 -9.76 -10.31
CA TYR A 108 -5.04 -10.36 -9.97
C TYR A 108 -6.03 -10.18 -11.12
N LYS A 109 -6.21 -8.95 -11.62
CA LYS A 109 -7.07 -8.67 -12.78
C LYS A 109 -6.71 -9.51 -14.01
N ALA A 110 -5.42 -9.60 -14.35
CA ALA A 110 -4.98 -10.43 -15.47
C ALA A 110 -5.29 -11.92 -15.26
N LYS A 111 -5.24 -12.44 -14.02
CA LYS A 111 -5.65 -13.83 -13.73
C LYS A 111 -7.17 -13.98 -13.72
N LEU A 112 -7.90 -12.97 -13.27
CA LEU A 112 -9.36 -12.92 -13.30
C LEU A 112 -9.86 -12.97 -14.74
N ASP A 113 -9.30 -12.18 -15.65
CA ASP A 113 -9.70 -12.19 -17.07
C ASP A 113 -9.47 -13.56 -17.73
N VAL A 114 -8.33 -14.21 -17.42
CA VAL A 114 -8.06 -15.58 -17.88
C VAL A 114 -9.07 -16.57 -17.30
N PHE A 115 -9.45 -16.42 -16.02
CA PHE A 115 -10.47 -17.26 -15.42
C PHE A 115 -11.84 -17.02 -16.05
N THR A 116 -12.28 -15.77 -16.23
CA THR A 116 -13.54 -15.40 -16.87
C THR A 116 -13.65 -15.97 -18.27
N GLN A 117 -12.60 -15.86 -19.10
CA GLN A 117 -12.58 -16.47 -20.43
C GLN A 117 -12.78 -18.00 -20.39
N LYS A 118 -12.15 -18.70 -19.43
CA LYS A 118 -12.30 -20.15 -19.27
C LYS A 118 -13.67 -20.51 -18.70
N LYS A 119 -14.18 -19.72 -17.75
CA LYS A 119 -15.51 -19.82 -17.15
C LYS A 119 -16.57 -19.79 -18.23
N ASP A 120 -16.60 -18.72 -19.03
CA ASP A 120 -17.65 -18.47 -20.03
C ASP A 120 -17.68 -19.57 -21.09
N ARG A 121 -16.49 -19.99 -21.55
CA ARG A 121 -16.36 -21.12 -22.47
C ARG A 121 -16.95 -22.40 -21.88
N TYR A 122 -16.63 -22.71 -20.63
CA TYR A 122 -17.12 -23.93 -19.98
C TYR A 122 -18.61 -23.84 -19.62
N ILE A 123 -19.12 -22.66 -19.28
CA ILE A 123 -20.58 -22.43 -19.13
C ILE A 123 -21.30 -22.72 -20.46
N GLY A 124 -20.71 -22.36 -21.60
CA GLY A 124 -21.21 -22.77 -22.91
C GLY A 124 -21.34 -24.29 -23.03
N GLU A 125 -20.29 -25.03 -22.69
CA GLU A 125 -20.29 -26.51 -22.70
C GLU A 125 -21.36 -27.09 -21.75
N LEU A 126 -21.53 -26.50 -20.57
CA LEU A 126 -22.58 -26.93 -19.63
C LEU A 126 -23.99 -26.62 -20.15
N ASN A 127 -24.20 -25.48 -20.81
CA ASN A 127 -25.51 -25.14 -21.38
C ASN A 127 -25.89 -26.11 -22.50
N ASP A 128 -24.94 -26.50 -23.35
CA ASP A 128 -25.17 -27.48 -24.41
C ASP A 128 -25.54 -28.85 -23.81
N GLU A 129 -24.78 -29.32 -22.81
CA GLU A 129 -25.09 -30.57 -22.11
C GLU A 129 -26.45 -30.53 -21.40
N ILE A 130 -26.79 -29.41 -20.73
CA ILE A 130 -28.10 -29.22 -20.07
C ILE A 130 -29.26 -29.28 -21.08
N ARG A 131 -29.05 -28.81 -22.31
CA ARG A 131 -30.06 -28.83 -23.37
C ARG A 131 -30.26 -30.25 -23.92
N SER A 132 -29.18 -31.01 -24.14
CA SER A 132 -29.25 -32.39 -24.64
C SER A 132 -29.65 -33.41 -23.57
N GLU A 133 -29.44 -33.10 -22.29
CA GLU A 133 -29.73 -34.01 -21.18
C GLU A 133 -31.24 -34.22 -20.97
N THR A 134 -31.65 -35.48 -21.02
CA THR A 134 -33.05 -35.93 -20.84
C THR A 134 -33.33 -36.38 -19.40
N ASP A 135 -32.30 -36.84 -18.67
CA ASP A 135 -32.43 -37.21 -17.27
C ASP A 135 -32.55 -35.96 -16.39
N LYS A 136 -33.67 -35.85 -15.66
CA LYS A 136 -33.97 -34.70 -14.80
C LYS A 136 -32.96 -34.54 -13.65
N LYS A 137 -32.47 -35.64 -13.07
CA LYS A 137 -31.45 -35.61 -11.99
C LYS A 137 -30.13 -35.09 -12.56
N LEU A 138 -29.66 -35.65 -13.67
CA LEU A 138 -28.41 -35.21 -14.31
C LEU A 138 -28.46 -33.74 -14.75
N LYS A 139 -29.59 -33.32 -15.30
CA LYS A 139 -29.83 -31.91 -15.68
C LYS A 139 -29.76 -30.96 -14.48
N ARG A 140 -30.27 -31.37 -13.30
CA ARG A 140 -30.16 -30.58 -12.06
C ARG A 140 -28.71 -30.50 -11.58
N LEU A 141 -27.97 -31.60 -11.61
CA LEU A 141 -26.56 -31.64 -11.20
C LEU A 141 -25.69 -30.75 -12.11
N LEU A 142 -25.91 -30.77 -13.43
CA LEU A 142 -25.24 -29.87 -14.37
C LEU A 142 -25.54 -28.39 -14.09
N LYS A 143 -26.80 -28.06 -13.80
CA LYS A 143 -27.20 -26.69 -13.39
C LYS A 143 -26.50 -26.26 -12.10
N SER A 144 -26.37 -27.16 -11.12
CA SER A 144 -25.65 -26.88 -9.85
C SER A 144 -24.16 -26.60 -10.09
N LEU A 145 -23.53 -27.40 -10.96
CA LEU A 145 -22.14 -27.19 -11.36
C LEU A 145 -21.94 -25.83 -12.04
N LYS A 146 -22.86 -25.46 -12.94
CA LYS A 146 -22.89 -24.15 -13.61
C LYS A 146 -23.02 -23.00 -12.59
N LEU A 147 -24.03 -23.06 -11.73
CA LEU A 147 -24.29 -22.04 -10.71
C LEU A 147 -23.10 -21.84 -9.76
N THR A 148 -22.43 -22.92 -9.39
CA THR A 148 -21.21 -22.82 -8.56
C THR A 148 -20.11 -22.05 -9.27
N LEU A 149 -19.92 -22.30 -10.56
CA LEU A 149 -18.87 -21.63 -11.34
C LEU A 149 -19.20 -20.15 -11.59
N GLU A 150 -20.48 -19.83 -11.83
CA GLU A 150 -20.97 -18.44 -11.91
C GLU A 150 -20.74 -17.71 -10.58
N SER A 151 -21.13 -18.31 -9.45
CA SER A 151 -20.92 -17.75 -8.12
C SER A 151 -19.45 -17.50 -7.78
N ILE A 152 -18.53 -18.37 -8.23
CA ILE A 152 -17.09 -18.12 -8.08
C ILE A 152 -16.64 -16.92 -8.92
N GLY A 153 -17.18 -16.76 -10.13
CA GLY A 153 -16.97 -15.59 -11.00
C GLY A 153 -17.38 -14.29 -10.32
N ASP A 154 -18.63 -14.22 -9.87
CA ASP A 154 -19.20 -13.02 -9.26
C ASP A 154 -18.44 -12.63 -7.99
N ALA A 155 -18.07 -13.63 -7.16
CA ALA A 155 -17.28 -13.39 -5.97
C ALA A 155 -15.87 -12.87 -6.30
N ALA A 156 -15.21 -13.39 -7.34
CA ALA A 156 -13.88 -12.92 -7.72
C ALA A 156 -13.90 -11.50 -8.34
N GLU A 157 -14.94 -11.17 -9.09
CA GLU A 157 -15.15 -9.81 -9.63
C GLU A 157 -15.43 -8.80 -8.52
N SER A 158 -16.32 -9.13 -7.58
CA SER A 158 -16.60 -8.28 -6.42
C SER A 158 -15.34 -7.97 -5.59
N GLU A 159 -14.47 -8.96 -5.40
CA GLU A 159 -13.22 -8.77 -4.66
C GLU A 159 -12.24 -7.85 -5.41
N TYR A 160 -12.19 -7.94 -6.75
CA TYR A 160 -11.41 -6.98 -7.55
C TYR A 160 -11.93 -5.55 -7.37
N ASP A 161 -13.24 -5.36 -7.44
CA ASP A 161 -13.86 -4.04 -7.29
C ASP A 161 -13.63 -3.44 -5.89
N ASP A 162 -13.67 -4.28 -4.86
CA ASP A 162 -13.33 -3.90 -3.49
C ASP A 162 -11.87 -3.48 -3.35
N MET A 163 -10.93 -4.23 -3.95
CA MET A 163 -9.50 -3.89 -3.97
C MET A 163 -9.25 -2.54 -4.66
N VAL A 164 -9.84 -2.32 -5.84
CA VAL A 164 -9.72 -1.08 -6.60
C VAL A 164 -10.31 0.10 -5.80
N SER A 165 -11.49 -0.08 -5.22
CA SER A 165 -12.17 0.94 -4.42
C SER A 165 -11.42 1.28 -3.14
N PHE A 166 -10.76 0.30 -2.52
CA PHE A 166 -9.89 0.52 -1.37
C PHE A 166 -8.67 1.38 -1.76
N MET A 167 -7.97 1.03 -2.85
CA MET A 167 -6.82 1.81 -3.35
C MET A 167 -7.21 3.25 -3.70
N ALA A 168 -8.31 3.44 -4.44
CA ALA A 168 -8.77 4.77 -4.81
C ALA A 168 -9.12 5.65 -3.60
N ARG A 169 -9.68 5.05 -2.52
CA ARG A 169 -9.93 5.77 -1.26
C ARG A 169 -8.62 6.13 -0.54
N GLY A 170 -7.65 5.21 -0.51
CA GLY A 170 -6.31 5.44 0.04
C GLY A 170 -5.58 6.58 -0.68
N GLU A 171 -5.57 6.56 -2.01
CA GLU A 171 -4.92 7.59 -2.84
C GLU A 171 -5.56 8.97 -2.64
N ARG A 172 -6.90 9.05 -2.57
CA ARG A 172 -7.60 10.31 -2.28
C ARG A 172 -7.25 10.85 -0.90
N ALA A 173 -7.22 9.99 0.12
CA ALA A 173 -6.83 10.37 1.46
C ALA A 173 -5.38 10.88 1.49
N PHE A 174 -4.47 10.17 0.83
CA PHE A 174 -3.07 10.58 0.66
C PHE A 174 -2.96 11.97 0.01
N ARG A 175 -3.58 12.18 -1.16
CA ARG A 175 -3.55 13.47 -1.87
C ARG A 175 -4.11 14.62 -1.02
N GLN A 176 -5.13 14.37 -0.20
CA GLN A 176 -5.67 15.40 0.71
C GLN A 176 -4.68 15.77 1.83
N GLN A 177 -4.00 14.78 2.43
CA GLN A 177 -3.02 15.04 3.47
C GLN A 177 -1.73 15.65 2.91
N ASP A 178 -1.27 15.19 1.74
CA ASP A 178 -0.13 15.77 1.02
C ASP A 178 -0.34 17.27 0.72
N LYS A 179 -1.56 17.67 0.32
CA LYS A 179 -1.90 19.10 0.14
C LYS A 179 -1.74 19.90 1.43
N LYS A 180 -2.10 19.34 2.59
CA LYS A 180 -1.93 20.00 3.90
C LYS A 180 -0.47 20.14 4.27
N VAL A 181 0.33 19.09 4.05
CA VAL A 181 1.79 19.12 4.27
C VAL A 181 2.46 20.14 3.34
N ASP A 182 2.08 20.21 2.06
CA ASP A 182 2.63 21.19 1.11
C ASP A 182 2.27 22.64 1.48
N ALA A 183 1.04 22.89 1.92
CA ALA A 183 0.62 24.21 2.39
C ALA A 183 1.43 24.65 3.62
N ALA A 184 1.56 23.76 4.62
CA ALA A 184 2.35 24.03 5.82
C ALA A 184 3.84 24.24 5.50
N TYR A 185 4.38 23.43 4.59
CA TYR A 185 5.75 23.58 4.10
C TYR A 185 5.98 24.93 3.40
N LYS A 186 5.05 25.36 2.53
CA LYS A 186 5.12 26.66 1.85
C LYS A 186 5.11 27.82 2.85
N ALA A 187 4.26 27.75 3.88
CA ALA A 187 4.23 28.72 4.97
C ALA A 187 5.57 28.77 5.72
N ALA A 188 6.11 27.61 6.12
CA ALA A 188 7.40 27.51 6.79
C ALA A 188 8.57 28.04 5.95
N ARG A 189 8.55 27.77 4.64
CA ARG A 189 9.55 28.29 3.70
C ARG A 189 9.44 29.80 3.51
N ALA A 190 8.22 30.34 3.46
CA ALA A 190 8.00 31.78 3.36
C ALA A 190 8.51 32.52 4.61
N PHE A 191 8.18 32.01 5.80
CA PHE A 191 8.71 32.49 7.06
C PHE A 191 10.25 32.45 7.08
N TYR A 192 10.85 31.30 6.74
CA TYR A 192 12.32 31.17 6.64
C TYR A 192 12.96 32.22 5.71
N LYS A 193 12.36 32.48 4.53
CA LYS A 193 12.86 33.50 3.60
C LYS A 193 12.81 34.90 4.20
N LYS A 194 11.73 35.26 4.90
CA LYS A 194 11.57 36.56 5.56
C LYS A 194 12.64 36.76 6.65
N VAL A 195 12.79 35.79 7.55
CA VAL A 195 13.80 35.84 8.64
C VAL A 195 15.22 35.88 8.08
N LYS A 196 15.51 35.15 7.00
CA LYS A 196 16.82 35.20 6.34
C LYS A 196 17.10 36.56 5.67
N GLY A 197 16.07 37.19 5.09
CA GLY A 197 16.19 38.45 4.35
C GLY A 197 16.18 39.70 5.23
N SER A 198 15.41 39.69 6.31
CA SER A 198 15.41 40.72 7.35
C SER A 198 15.71 40.04 8.68
N LYS A 199 16.90 40.27 9.24
CA LYS A 199 17.34 39.73 10.56
C LYS A 199 16.56 40.34 11.74
N SER A 200 15.25 40.54 11.59
CA SER A 200 14.38 41.01 12.65
C SER A 200 14.15 39.86 13.63
N VAL A 201 14.84 39.95 14.77
CA VAL A 201 14.69 39.04 15.92
C VAL A 201 13.22 38.96 16.35
N ASP A 202 12.51 40.08 16.30
CA ASP A 202 11.11 40.20 16.67
C ASP A 202 10.22 39.36 15.75
N HIS A 203 10.45 39.42 14.44
CA HIS A 203 9.68 38.62 13.49
C HIS A 203 9.90 37.11 13.70
N PHE A 204 11.15 36.71 13.96
CA PHE A 204 11.45 35.32 14.29
C PHE A 204 10.74 34.86 15.57
N ASN A 205 10.87 35.63 16.67
CA ASN A 205 10.27 35.30 17.97
C ASN A 205 8.73 35.30 17.95
N SER A 206 8.12 36.12 17.09
CA SER A 206 6.66 36.24 17.01
C SER A 206 5.98 35.08 16.27
N GLU A 207 6.63 34.49 15.24
CA GLU A 207 5.96 33.56 14.32
C GLU A 207 6.55 32.14 14.31
N VAL A 208 7.80 31.92 14.76
CA VAL A 208 8.47 30.61 14.61
C VAL A 208 7.71 29.46 15.28
N ALA A 209 7.12 29.70 16.45
CA ALA A 209 6.41 28.68 17.22
C ALA A 209 5.13 28.23 16.50
N GLU A 210 4.35 29.17 16.01
CA GLU A 210 3.10 28.90 15.29
C GLU A 210 3.36 28.16 13.98
N VAL A 211 4.29 28.67 13.18
CA VAL A 211 4.64 28.08 11.87
C VAL A 211 5.18 26.64 12.04
N SER A 212 5.99 26.41 13.07
CA SER A 212 6.53 25.07 13.38
C SER A 212 5.45 24.13 13.92
N SER A 213 4.53 24.63 14.75
CA SER A 213 3.40 23.86 15.28
C SER A 213 2.43 23.42 14.18
N ASN A 214 2.12 24.32 13.24
CA ASN A 214 1.28 24.02 12.08
C ASN A 214 1.91 22.93 11.19
N LEU A 215 3.22 22.99 10.98
CA LEU A 215 3.95 21.97 10.21
C LEU A 215 3.98 20.61 10.92
N ILE A 216 4.28 20.58 12.23
CA ILE A 216 4.23 19.34 13.03
C ILE A 216 2.83 18.73 12.99
N SER A 217 1.78 19.54 13.15
CA SER A 217 0.40 19.07 13.12
C SER A 217 0.02 18.47 11.75
N ALA A 218 0.46 19.10 10.66
CA ALA A 218 0.28 18.56 9.32
C ALA A 218 1.01 17.23 9.11
N LEU A 219 2.26 17.12 9.58
CA LEU A 219 3.06 15.88 9.54
C LEU A 219 2.44 14.76 10.38
N GLN A 220 1.95 15.07 11.59
CA GLN A 220 1.24 14.10 12.44
C GLN A 220 -0.06 13.61 11.80
N ALA A 221 -0.83 14.51 11.19
CA ALA A 221 -2.05 14.15 10.46
C ALA A 221 -1.74 13.27 9.24
N PHE A 222 -0.62 13.53 8.56
CA PHE A 222 -0.11 12.70 7.47
C PHE A 222 0.31 11.31 7.97
N ASN A 223 1.02 11.21 9.10
CA ASN A 223 1.41 9.94 9.72
C ASN A 223 0.19 9.08 10.12
N ARG A 224 -0.82 9.71 10.74
CA ARG A 224 -2.05 9.02 11.18
C ARG A 224 -2.94 8.52 10.05
N SER A 225 -2.66 8.85 8.80
CA SER A 225 -3.49 8.45 7.66
C SER A 225 -3.38 6.96 7.29
N LYS A 226 -2.55 6.17 7.99
CA LYS A 226 -2.26 4.74 7.72
C LYS A 226 -1.66 4.43 6.34
N VAL A 227 -1.48 5.45 5.50
CA VAL A 227 -0.79 5.35 4.20
C VAL A 227 0.73 5.54 4.35
N ALA A 228 1.19 5.98 5.53
CA ALA A 228 2.54 6.44 5.77
C ALA A 228 3.35 5.56 6.73
N ASP A 229 2.93 4.31 7.00
CA ASP A 229 3.62 3.42 7.97
C ASP A 229 5.11 3.25 7.60
N ASP A 230 5.45 3.17 6.31
CA ASP A 230 6.84 3.11 5.80
C ASP A 230 7.62 4.43 5.94
N TYR A 231 6.93 5.54 6.20
CA TYR A 231 7.51 6.88 6.39
C TYR A 231 7.38 7.37 7.83
N SER A 232 6.84 6.57 8.74
CA SER A 232 6.62 6.93 10.14
C SER A 232 7.92 7.38 10.82
N GLU A 233 9.02 6.63 10.65
CA GLU A 233 10.34 6.99 11.16
C GLU A 233 10.85 8.34 10.61
N TRP A 234 10.63 8.60 9.31
CA TRP A 234 11.01 9.87 8.69
C TRP A 234 10.15 11.03 9.23
N ILE A 235 8.83 10.83 9.32
CA ILE A 235 7.90 11.83 9.84
C ILE A 235 8.25 12.15 11.29
N ASP A 236 8.50 11.15 12.11
CA ASP A 236 8.85 11.31 13.52
C ASP A 236 10.19 12.03 13.68
N SER A 237 11.20 11.69 12.87
CA SER A 237 12.48 12.42 12.85
C SER A 237 12.29 13.90 12.49
N ASN A 238 11.41 14.23 11.53
CA ASN A 238 11.16 15.61 11.15
C ASN A 238 10.34 16.36 12.21
N ILE A 239 9.37 15.68 12.83
CA ILE A 239 8.66 16.23 13.99
C ILE A 239 9.67 16.57 15.10
N ASP A 240 10.65 15.70 15.35
CA ASP A 240 11.70 15.93 16.34
C ASP A 240 12.59 17.13 16.00
N ASP A 241 12.91 17.35 14.72
CA ASP A 241 13.65 18.53 14.27
C ASP A 241 12.87 19.84 14.48
N PHE A 242 11.54 19.83 14.31
CA PHE A 242 10.71 21.03 14.46
C PHE A 242 10.20 21.26 15.90
N LYS A 243 10.18 20.23 16.75
CA LYS A 243 9.70 20.29 18.15
C LYS A 243 10.37 21.40 18.98
N PRO A 244 11.70 21.61 18.92
CA PRO A 244 12.35 22.70 19.64
C PRO A 244 11.79 24.08 19.26
N TYR A 245 11.52 24.30 17.98
CA TYR A 245 11.01 25.58 17.47
C TYR A 245 9.54 25.80 17.80
N ALA A 246 8.72 24.74 17.79
CA ALA A 246 7.32 24.82 18.20
C ALA A 246 7.14 25.15 19.68
N ARG A 247 8.16 24.90 20.52
CA ARG A 247 8.18 25.24 21.95
C ARG A 247 8.82 26.59 22.25
N TRP A 248 9.26 27.32 21.21
CA TRP A 248 9.89 28.62 21.36
C TRP A 248 8.90 29.63 21.97
N ARG A 249 9.31 30.37 23.00
CA ARG A 249 8.49 31.40 23.62
C ARG A 249 9.04 32.77 23.25
N GLN A 250 8.17 33.78 23.14
CA GLN A 250 8.59 35.17 22.88
C GLN A 250 9.59 35.72 23.92
N ARG A 251 9.60 35.16 25.14
CA ARG A 251 10.53 35.53 26.21
C ARG A 251 11.92 34.87 26.10
N ASP A 252 12.07 33.90 25.21
CA ASP A 252 13.35 33.26 24.92
C ASP A 252 14.13 34.19 23.97
N TYR A 253 14.66 35.30 24.49
CA TYR A 253 15.40 36.27 23.68
C TYR A 253 16.63 35.61 23.05
N ALA A 254 16.59 35.36 21.74
CA ALA A 254 17.76 34.86 21.03
C ALA A 254 18.77 35.97 20.78
N THR A 255 20.05 35.68 21.06
CA THR A 255 21.18 36.48 20.55
C THR A 255 21.33 36.29 19.04
N ASP A 256 21.97 37.23 18.34
CA ASP A 256 22.22 37.15 16.90
C ASP A 256 22.90 35.84 16.46
N ASP A 257 23.79 35.29 17.30
CA ASP A 257 24.45 34.00 17.05
C ASP A 257 23.50 32.81 17.22
N THR A 258 22.60 32.89 18.20
CA THR A 258 21.54 31.89 18.41
C THR A 258 20.58 31.88 17.22
N ILE A 259 20.18 33.06 16.73
CA ILE A 259 19.33 33.19 15.54
C ILE A 259 20.02 32.64 14.30
N ARG A 260 21.30 32.97 14.07
CA ARG A 260 22.07 32.44 12.94
C ARG A 260 22.14 30.91 12.95
N LYS A 261 22.35 30.31 14.11
CA LYS A 261 22.35 28.85 14.28
C LYS A 261 20.96 28.27 13.99
N ILE A 262 19.92 28.83 14.58
CA ILE A 262 18.54 28.35 14.39
C ILE A 262 18.09 28.49 12.94
N VAL A 263 18.36 29.62 12.28
CA VAL A 263 18.05 29.81 10.85
C VAL A 263 18.76 28.77 9.99
N LYS A 264 20.01 28.41 10.32
CA LYS A 264 20.74 27.35 9.62
C LYS A 264 20.09 25.99 9.82
N ASP A 265 19.77 25.63 11.06
CA ASP A 265 19.19 24.33 11.40
C ASP A 265 17.76 24.18 10.81
N TYR A 266 16.92 25.21 10.93
CA TYR A 266 15.60 25.29 10.30
C TYR A 266 15.68 25.18 8.77
N GLY A 267 16.66 25.84 8.16
CA GLY A 267 16.90 25.78 6.72
C GLY A 267 17.34 24.38 6.23
N ASN A 268 18.08 23.63 7.05
CA ASN A 268 18.46 22.26 6.73
C ASN A 268 17.26 21.31 6.83
N ALA A 269 16.46 21.42 7.90
CA ALA A 269 15.23 20.64 8.08
C ALA A 269 14.26 20.86 6.89
N LEU A 270 14.07 22.10 6.44
CA LEU A 270 13.23 22.38 5.26
C LEU A 270 13.77 21.81 3.93
N LYS A 271 15.09 21.63 3.79
CA LYS A 271 15.68 21.01 2.59
C LYS A 271 15.45 19.51 2.59
N GLU A 272 15.69 18.86 3.72
CA GLU A 272 15.49 17.42 3.89
C GLU A 272 14.01 17.04 3.76
N LEU A 273 13.13 17.81 4.39
CA LEU A 273 11.68 17.67 4.25
C LEU A 273 11.23 17.75 2.78
N LYS A 274 11.75 18.73 2.02
CA LYS A 274 11.41 18.87 0.60
C LYS A 274 11.83 17.63 -0.19
N LYS A 275 13.08 17.20 -0.02
CA LYS A 275 13.64 16.04 -0.74
C LYS A 275 12.79 14.80 -0.50
N ASN A 276 12.50 14.49 0.75
CA ASN A 276 11.81 13.25 1.10
C ASN A 276 10.33 13.31 0.73
N ARG A 277 9.66 14.47 0.87
CA ARG A 277 8.30 14.66 0.36
C ARG A 277 8.22 14.46 -1.16
N ASP A 278 9.17 15.01 -1.91
CA ASP A 278 9.19 14.87 -3.36
C ASP A 278 9.41 13.38 -3.74
N THR A 279 10.28 12.65 -3.04
CA THR A 279 10.42 11.17 -3.19
C THR A 279 9.12 10.42 -2.90
N ILE A 280 8.41 10.76 -1.83
CA ILE A 280 7.13 10.11 -1.48
C ILE A 280 6.08 10.36 -2.56
N ARG A 281 6.00 11.59 -3.09
CA ARG A 281 5.09 11.93 -4.18
C ARG A 281 5.38 11.12 -5.43
N GLU A 282 6.65 11.01 -5.83
CA GLU A 282 7.06 10.16 -6.96
C GLU A 282 6.66 8.70 -6.71
N GLN A 283 6.87 8.16 -5.51
CA GLN A 283 6.53 6.77 -5.20
C GLN A 283 5.03 6.46 -5.12
N MET A 284 4.21 7.46 -4.78
CA MET A 284 2.78 7.28 -4.51
C MET A 284 1.88 7.76 -5.66
N LEU A 285 2.39 8.60 -6.56
CA LEU A 285 1.59 9.23 -7.64
C LEU A 285 2.02 8.81 -9.05
N ASP A 286 3.17 8.15 -9.22
CA ASP A 286 3.63 7.55 -10.49
C ASP A 286 3.40 6.03 -10.53
#